data_AF-A0A7S4QBZ8-F1
#
_entry.id   AF-A0A7S4QBZ8-F1
#
_cell.length_a   1.000
_cell.length_b   1.000
_cell.length_c   1.000
_cell.angle_alpha   90.00
_cell.angle_beta   90.00
_cell.angle_gamma   90.00
#
_symmetry.space_group_name_H-M   'P 1'
#
loop_
_entity.id
_entity.type
_entity.pdbx_description
1 polymer ?
#
loop_
_entity_poly.entity_id
_entity_poly.type
_entity_poly.pdbx_seq_one_letter_code
_entity_poly.pdbx_strand_id
1 'polypeptide(L)'
;VRSHFGSSHFGSGWARFKPVSAPSCNSPFLGARACAMALHEGWMKGRSEGRKWFRLSRGRRFEYVDSPDSQDFMPVNFFTCEDPILISVVESKAAMTPVPKTFHFRAGSHFILYECDSEEDYEAWIKALSSEFTTDH
;
A
#
# COMPACT_ATOMS: atom_id res chain seq x y z
N VAL A 1 -71.98 -24.60 -7.76
CA VAL A 1 -72.70 -23.31 -7.91
C VAL A 1 -71.94 -22.29 -7.08
N ARG A 2 -71.13 -21.42 -7.72
CA ARG A 2 -71.36 -19.94 -7.81
C ARG A 2 -71.71 -19.35 -6.43
N SER A 3 -71.05 -18.32 -5.88
CA SER A 3 -70.37 -17.20 -6.53
C SER A 3 -69.95 -16.15 -5.47
N HIS A 4 -68.95 -15.32 -5.81
CA HIS A 4 -68.70 -13.91 -5.38
C HIS A 4 -68.28 -13.60 -3.92
N PHE A 5 -67.52 -12.56 -3.57
CA PHE A 5 -66.55 -11.64 -4.21
C PHE A 5 -66.15 -10.61 -3.09
N GLY A 6 -64.93 -10.06 -3.12
CA GLY A 6 -64.54 -8.84 -2.37
C GLY A 6 -63.55 -9.09 -1.22
N SER A 7 -62.24 -8.90 -1.39
CA SER A 7 -61.45 -7.65 -1.53
C SER A 7 -61.44 -6.77 -0.28
N SER A 8 -60.30 -6.69 0.42
CA SER A 8 -59.44 -5.49 0.42
C SER A 8 -58.13 -5.66 1.22
N HIS A 9 -57.07 -5.14 0.61
CA HIS A 9 -55.84 -4.58 1.19
C HIS A 9 -54.97 -5.41 2.15
N PHE A 10 -53.85 -5.91 1.63
CA PHE A 10 -52.55 -5.60 2.24
C PHE A 10 -51.50 -5.47 1.13
N GLY A 11 -51.06 -4.23 0.91
CA GLY A 11 -49.93 -3.92 0.06
C GLY A 11 -48.62 -4.23 0.78
N SER A 12 -47.66 -4.78 0.04
CA SER A 12 -46.21 -4.75 0.25
C SER A 12 -45.65 -5.61 -0.89
N GLY A 13 -45.28 -5.05 -2.03
CA GLY A 13 -44.10 -4.19 -2.12
C GLY A 13 -42.91 -5.07 -2.49
N TRP A 14 -42.89 -5.55 -3.73
CA TRP A 14 -41.74 -6.28 -4.28
C TRP A 14 -40.56 -5.29 -4.33
N ALA A 15 -39.58 -5.51 -3.46
CA ALA A 15 -38.35 -4.72 -3.42
C ALA A 15 -37.62 -4.88 -4.76
N ARG A 16 -37.85 -3.91 -5.64
CA ARG A 16 -37.14 -3.72 -6.89
C ARG A 16 -35.76 -3.19 -6.52
N PHE A 17 -34.75 -4.05 -6.50
CA PHE A 17 -33.34 -3.66 -6.38
C PHE A 17 -33.04 -2.65 -7.49
N LYS A 18 -32.87 -1.37 -7.12
CA LYS A 18 -32.23 -0.37 -7.97
C LYS A 18 -30.72 -0.48 -7.73
N PRO A 19 -29.88 -0.53 -8.78
CA PRO A 19 -28.45 -0.36 -8.60
C PRO A 19 -28.20 1.01 -7.95
N VAL A 20 -27.47 1.01 -6.84
CA VAL A 20 -26.94 2.23 -6.22
C VAL A 20 -26.11 2.92 -7.29
N SER A 21 -26.60 4.06 -7.76
CA SER A 21 -25.82 4.98 -8.57
C SER A 21 -24.57 5.34 -7.77
N ALA A 22 -23.40 5.00 -8.32
CA ALA A 22 -22.14 5.53 -7.86
C ALA A 22 -22.24 7.06 -7.78
N PRO A 23 -21.62 7.71 -6.78
CA PRO A 23 -21.56 9.16 -6.76
C PRO A 23 -20.84 9.65 -8.02
N SER A 24 -21.57 10.41 -8.84
CA SER A 24 -21.04 11.18 -9.94
C SER A 24 -20.12 12.27 -9.38
N CYS A 25 -18.81 12.10 -9.53
CA CYS A 25 -17.83 13.14 -9.22
C CYS A 25 -17.91 14.24 -10.28
N ASN A 26 -18.80 15.21 -10.07
CA ASN A 26 -18.76 16.50 -10.76
C ASN A 26 -18.65 17.62 -9.74
N SER A 27 -17.42 18.04 -9.45
CA SER A 27 -17.12 19.40 -8.99
C SER A 27 -15.67 19.74 -9.39
N PRO A 28 -15.48 20.77 -10.24
CA PRO A 28 -14.16 21.35 -10.50
C PRO A 28 -13.86 22.40 -9.41
N PHE A 29 -12.58 22.59 -9.11
CA PHE A 29 -12.05 23.58 -8.15
C PHE A 29 -12.27 23.28 -6.66
N LEU A 30 -11.36 22.50 -6.09
CA LEU A 30 -10.56 22.82 -4.90
C LEU A 30 -9.44 21.79 -4.86
N GLY A 31 -8.23 22.19 -4.47
CA GLY A 31 -7.02 21.34 -4.48
C GLY A 31 -7.15 20.10 -3.60
N ALA A 32 -7.81 19.07 -4.12
CA ALA A 32 -7.75 17.72 -3.62
C ALA A 32 -6.32 17.24 -3.87
N ARG A 33 -5.47 17.37 -2.85
CA ARG A 33 -4.29 16.52 -2.69
C ARG A 33 -4.85 15.11 -2.76
N ALA A 34 -4.86 14.52 -3.95
CA ALA A 34 -5.35 13.17 -4.14
C ALA A 34 -4.61 12.32 -3.12
N CYS A 35 -5.34 11.71 -2.18
CA CYS A 35 -4.79 10.64 -1.35
C CYS A 35 -4.30 9.61 -2.35
N ALA A 36 -3.00 9.64 -2.65
CA ALA A 36 -2.39 8.69 -3.55
C ALA A 36 -2.64 7.34 -2.90
N MET A 37 -3.50 6.51 -3.50
CA MET A 37 -3.82 5.20 -2.94
C MET A 37 -2.50 4.45 -2.76
N ALA A 38 -2.23 4.02 -1.53
CA ALA A 38 -1.06 3.23 -1.24
C ALA A 38 -1.14 1.91 -2.01
N LEU A 39 -0.03 1.53 -2.62
CA LEU A 39 0.15 0.21 -3.21
C LEU A 39 0.34 -0.83 -2.11
N HIS A 40 1.07 -0.44 -1.06
CA HIS A 40 1.31 -1.28 0.11
C HIS A 40 1.69 -0.42 1.32
N GLU A 41 1.31 -0.87 2.51
CA GLU A 41 1.60 -0.23 3.79
C GLU A 41 1.87 -1.31 4.84
N GLY A 42 2.75 -1.01 5.79
CA GLY A 42 3.11 -1.99 6.83
C GLY A 42 4.23 -1.54 7.74
N TRP A 43 4.38 -2.23 8.86
CA TRP A 43 5.51 -2.04 9.76
C TRP A 43 6.77 -2.67 9.17
N MET A 44 7.87 -1.93 9.18
CA MET A 44 9.21 -2.45 8.91
C MET A 44 10.22 -1.79 9.83
N LYS A 45 11.38 -2.42 9.97
CA LYS A 45 12.50 -1.85 10.71
C LYS A 45 13.57 -1.39 9.74
N GLY A 46 13.74 -0.07 9.65
CA GLY A 46 14.90 0.53 8.99
C GLY A 46 16.12 0.46 9.90
N ARG A 47 17.30 0.12 9.36
CA ARG A 47 18.52 0.02 10.17
C ARG A 47 18.86 1.32 10.90
N SER A 48 18.52 2.47 10.31
CA SER A 48 18.84 3.80 10.86
C SER A 48 17.66 4.39 11.64
N GLU A 49 16.43 4.04 11.26
CA GLU A 49 15.20 4.69 11.72
C GLU A 49 14.50 3.92 12.84
N GLY A 50 14.84 2.64 13.07
CA GLY A 50 14.07 1.77 13.97
C GLY A 50 12.79 1.25 13.30
N ARG A 51 11.83 0.76 14.10
CA ARG A 51 10.55 0.24 13.60
C ARG A 51 9.61 1.42 13.30
N LYS A 52 9.18 1.54 12.04
CA LYS A 52 8.31 2.61 11.53
C LYS A 52 7.20 2.02 10.67
N TRP A 53 6.12 2.75 10.50
CA TRP A 53 5.07 2.42 9.55
C TRP A 53 5.43 3.02 8.20
N PHE A 54 5.60 2.17 7.19
CA PHE A 54 5.98 2.57 5.85
C PHE A 54 4.79 2.50 4.90
N ARG A 55 4.84 3.36 3.88
CA ARG A 55 3.88 3.39 2.79
C ARG A 55 4.61 3.52 1.47
N LEU A 56 4.21 2.68 0.52
CA LEU A 56 4.55 2.85 -0.90
C LEU A 56 3.31 3.31 -1.65
N SER A 57 3.43 4.41 -2.38
CA SER A 57 2.44 4.88 -3.36
C SER A 57 3.06 4.93 -4.76
N ARG A 58 2.20 4.97 -5.78
CA ARG A 58 2.62 5.07 -7.19
C ARG A 58 3.58 6.24 -7.44
N GLY A 59 4.48 6.04 -8.40
CA GLY A 59 5.51 7.01 -8.76
C GLY A 59 6.67 6.99 -7.77
N ARG A 60 7.02 5.80 -7.26
CA ARG A 60 8.16 5.59 -6.34
C ARG A 60 8.10 6.41 -5.06
N ARG A 61 6.89 6.78 -4.60
CA ARG A 61 6.71 7.53 -3.35
C ARG A 61 6.78 6.57 -2.17
N PHE A 62 7.96 6.46 -1.60
CA PHE A 62 8.22 5.61 -0.43
C PHE A 62 8.45 6.50 0.80
N GLU A 63 7.59 6.35 1.80
CA GLU A 63 7.47 7.27 2.93
C GLU A 63 7.26 6.49 4.24
N TYR A 64 7.52 7.13 5.39
CA TYR A 64 7.37 6.51 6.71
C TYR A 64 6.85 7.48 7.77
N VAL A 65 6.30 6.91 8.85
CA VAL A 65 5.80 7.60 10.05
C VAL A 65 6.01 6.77 11.30
N ASP A 66 5.89 7.42 12.46
CA ASP A 66 6.02 6.77 13.77
C ASP A 66 4.74 6.02 14.19
N SER A 67 3.59 6.40 13.64
CA SER A 67 2.28 5.83 13.93
C SER A 67 1.44 5.75 12.66
N PRO A 68 0.70 4.64 12.41
CA PRO A 68 -0.12 4.47 11.21
C PRO A 68 -1.24 5.52 11.08
N ASP A 69 -1.67 6.12 12.19
CA ASP A 69 -2.71 7.17 12.20
C ASP A 69 -2.15 8.56 11.83
N SER A 70 -0.84 8.68 11.63
CA SER A 70 -0.20 9.95 11.29
C SER A 70 -0.54 10.37 9.87
N GLN A 71 -0.78 11.66 9.66
CA GLN A 71 -1.01 12.22 8.33
C GLN A 71 0.28 12.78 7.68
N ASP A 72 1.30 13.04 8.50
CA ASP A 72 2.55 13.66 8.09
C ASP A 72 3.63 12.62 7.78
N PHE A 73 3.54 12.04 6.59
CA PHE A 73 4.52 11.09 6.09
C PHE A 73 5.84 11.77 5.70
N MET A 74 6.94 11.20 6.17
CA MET A 74 8.29 11.63 5.80
C MET A 74 8.80 10.79 4.63
N PRO A 75 9.32 11.40 3.55
CA PRO A 75 9.90 10.63 2.46
C PRO A 75 11.17 9.90 2.91
N VAL A 76 11.35 8.68 2.43
CA VAL A 76 12.62 7.97 2.57
C VAL A 76 13.70 8.74 1.82
N ASN A 77 14.80 9.03 2.52
CA ASN A 77 15.90 9.79 1.93
C ASN A 77 16.81 8.86 1.11
N PHE A 78 16.70 8.93 -0.21
CA PHE A 78 17.59 8.23 -1.14
C PHE A 78 18.86 9.03 -1.52
N PHE A 79 19.28 9.98 -0.69
CA PHE A 79 20.53 10.76 -0.89
C PHE A 79 20.62 11.40 -2.27
N THR A 80 19.53 11.99 -2.77
CA THR A 80 19.43 12.59 -4.12
C THR A 80 19.62 11.62 -5.30
N CYS A 81 19.65 10.31 -5.06
CA CYS A 81 19.68 9.30 -6.11
C CYS A 81 18.36 9.29 -6.87
N GLU A 82 18.40 9.55 -8.18
CA GLU A 82 17.22 9.58 -9.05
C GLU A 82 16.64 8.18 -9.31
N ASP A 83 17.48 7.15 -9.34
CA ASP A 83 17.08 5.76 -9.60
C ASP A 83 17.69 4.79 -8.58
N PRO A 84 17.13 4.72 -7.36
CA PRO A 84 17.56 3.75 -6.37
C PRO A 84 17.18 2.34 -6.82
N ILE A 85 18.11 1.41 -6.66
CA ILE A 85 17.95 0.02 -7.10
C ILE A 85 17.55 -0.84 -5.91
N LEU A 86 16.44 -1.57 -6.04
CA LEU A 86 16.00 -2.56 -5.07
C LEU A 86 16.84 -3.82 -5.21
N ILE A 87 17.36 -4.31 -4.09
CA ILE A 87 18.08 -5.58 -4.00
C ILE A 87 17.33 -6.43 -2.97
N SER A 88 16.64 -7.45 -3.48
CA SER A 88 15.75 -8.30 -2.68
C SER A 88 16.50 -9.35 -1.87
N VAL A 89 17.67 -9.80 -2.34
CA VAL A 89 18.49 -10.80 -1.63
C VAL A 89 19.66 -10.11 -0.96
N VAL A 90 19.65 -10.07 0.38
CA VAL A 90 20.75 -9.51 1.17
C VAL A 90 21.58 -10.64 1.74
N GLU A 91 22.87 -10.69 1.40
CA GLU A 91 23.79 -11.70 1.94
C GLU A 91 24.54 -11.19 3.16
N SER A 92 24.67 -12.05 4.17
CA SER A 92 25.55 -11.80 5.31
C SER A 92 27.00 -12.00 4.90
N LYS A 93 27.83 -10.95 5.01
CA LYS A 93 29.28 -11.05 4.74
C LYS A 93 30.00 -12.07 5.63
N ALA A 94 29.49 -12.31 6.84
CA ALA A 94 30.13 -13.22 7.79
C ALA A 94 29.80 -14.69 7.53
N ALA A 95 28.58 -14.97 7.07
CA ALA A 95 28.08 -16.33 6.89
C ALA A 95 28.00 -16.74 5.40
N MET A 96 28.10 -15.80 4.47
CA MET A 96 27.84 -16.00 3.03
C MET A 96 26.48 -16.67 2.77
N THR A 97 25.48 -16.33 3.60
CA THR A 97 24.12 -16.83 3.50
C THR A 97 23.13 -15.66 3.41
N PRO A 98 22.00 -15.83 2.71
CA PRO A 98 20.92 -14.86 2.69
C PRO A 98 20.42 -14.54 4.11
N VAL A 99 20.19 -13.26 4.38
CA VAL A 99 19.54 -12.79 5.60
C VAL A 99 18.03 -12.78 5.33
N PRO A 100 17.26 -13.66 6.00
CA PRO A 100 15.84 -13.81 5.70
C PRO A 100 15.08 -12.54 6.06
N LYS A 101 13.99 -12.26 5.30
CA LYS A 101 13.07 -11.13 5.54
C LYS A 101 13.72 -9.74 5.50
N THR A 102 14.82 -9.61 4.75
CA THR A 102 15.51 -8.32 4.60
C THR A 102 15.73 -7.99 3.14
N PHE A 103 15.71 -6.69 2.84
CA PHE A 103 16.05 -6.15 1.53
C PHE A 103 16.77 -4.83 1.70
N HIS A 104 17.48 -4.37 0.68
CA HIS A 104 18.05 -3.02 0.70
C HIS A 104 17.82 -2.26 -0.59
N PHE A 105 17.93 -0.95 -0.49
CA PHE A 105 18.08 -0.07 -1.64
C PHE A 105 19.55 0.34 -1.78
N ARG A 106 20.07 0.22 -3.00
CA ARG A 106 21.32 0.87 -3.41
C ARG A 106 20.97 2.24 -4.01
N ALA A 107 21.27 3.29 -3.27
CA ALA A 107 21.08 4.69 -3.67
C ALA A 107 22.46 5.35 -3.83
N GLY A 108 23.02 5.30 -5.03
CA GLY A 108 24.41 5.69 -5.28
C GLY A 108 25.39 4.78 -4.51
N SER A 109 26.23 5.37 -3.65
CA SER A 109 27.16 4.66 -2.76
C SER A 109 26.56 4.22 -1.42
N HIS A 110 25.29 4.55 -1.17
CA HIS A 110 24.62 4.26 0.09
C HIS A 110 23.73 3.02 -0.02
N PHE A 111 23.71 2.23 1.04
CA PHE A 111 22.86 1.05 1.18
C PHE A 111 21.91 1.26 2.35
N ILE A 112 20.61 1.21 2.08
CA ILE A 112 19.57 1.41 3.09
C ILE A 112 18.86 0.07 3.31
N LEU A 113 19.03 -0.52 4.49
CA LEU A 113 18.55 -1.86 4.83
C LEU A 113 17.22 -1.81 5.59
N TYR A 114 16.31 -2.68 5.20
CA TYR A 114 15.01 -2.88 5.84
C TYR A 114 14.81 -4.34 6.25
N GLU A 115 14.15 -4.53 7.37
CA GLU A 115 13.78 -5.84 7.93
C GLU A 115 12.25 -5.90 8.14
N CYS A 116 11.64 -6.98 7.67
CA CYS A 116 10.21 -7.26 7.81
C CYS A 116 9.95 -8.21 8.99
N ASP A 117 8.77 -8.08 9.60
CA ASP A 117 8.40 -8.89 10.77
C ASP A 117 8.16 -10.36 10.38
N SER A 118 7.55 -10.61 9.21
CA SER A 118 7.25 -11.94 8.68
C SER A 118 7.75 -12.17 7.25
N GLU A 119 7.81 -13.43 6.82
CA GLU A 119 8.15 -13.79 5.43
C GLU A 119 7.06 -13.35 4.45
N GLU A 120 5.78 -13.48 4.84
CA GLU A 120 4.63 -13.00 4.07
C GLU A 120 4.69 -11.47 3.85
N ASP A 121 5.04 -10.70 4.89
CA ASP A 121 5.22 -9.25 4.77
C ASP A 121 6.38 -8.93 3.83
N TYR A 122 7.49 -9.65 3.96
CA TYR A 122 8.63 -9.49 3.06
C TYR A 122 8.23 -9.74 1.60
N GLU A 123 7.55 -10.83 1.30
CA GLU A 123 7.09 -11.13 -0.06
C GLU A 123 6.15 -10.05 -0.60
N ALA A 124 5.22 -9.56 0.23
CA ALA A 124 4.31 -8.48 -0.14
C ALA A 124 5.06 -7.17 -0.45
N TRP A 125 6.05 -6.82 0.37
CA TRP A 125 6.91 -5.65 0.16
C TRP A 125 7.75 -5.78 -1.10
N ILE A 126 8.42 -6.91 -1.32
CA ILE A 126 9.24 -7.12 -2.53
C ILE A 126 8.36 -7.02 -3.77
N LYS A 127 7.18 -7.64 -3.77
CA LYS A 127 6.24 -7.56 -4.89
C LYS A 127 5.81 -6.13 -5.19
N ALA A 128 5.48 -5.35 -4.16
CA ALA A 128 5.06 -3.96 -4.32
C ALA A 128 6.22 -3.07 -4.79
N LEU A 129 7.39 -3.18 -4.16
CA LEU A 129 8.56 -2.37 -4.50
C LEU A 129 9.11 -2.68 -5.90
N SER A 130 9.12 -3.96 -6.31
CA SER A 130 9.58 -4.38 -7.64
C SER A 130 8.69 -3.86 -8.77
N SER A 131 7.46 -3.43 -8.47
CA SER A 131 6.59 -2.81 -9.46
C SER A 131 6.90 -1.33 -9.72
N GLU A 132 7.63 -0.68 -8.80
CA GLU A 132 7.93 0.76 -8.86
C GLU A 132 9.43 1.04 -9.08
N PHE A 133 10.31 0.18 -8.56
CA PHE A 133 11.77 0.35 -8.57
C PHE A 133 12.47 -0.64 -9.49
N THR A 134 13.63 -0.25 -10.01
CA THR A 134 14.54 -1.15 -10.73
C THR A 134 15.06 -2.22 -9.77
N THR A 135 15.03 -3.49 -10.18
CA THR A 135 15.49 -4.63 -9.37
C THR A 135 16.82 -5.19 -9.87
N ASP A 136 17.78 -5.38 -8.98
CA ASP A 136 18.99 -6.18 -9.25
C ASP A 136 18.73 -7.62 -8.80
N HIS A 137 18.96 -8.58 -9.70
CA HIS A 137 18.78 -10.02 -9.46
C HIS A 137 20.10 -10.69 -9.11
#